data_AF-A0A0F5VID0-F1
#
_entry.id   AF-A0A0F5VID0-F1
#
_cell.length_a   1.000
_cell.length_b   1.000
_cell.length_c   1.000
_cell.angle_alpha   90.00
_cell.angle_beta   90.00
_cell.angle_gamma   90.00
#
_symmetry.space_group_name_H-M   'P 1'
#
loop_
_entity.id
_entity.type
_entity.pdbx_description
1 polymer ?
#
loop_
_entity_poly.entity_id
_entity_poly.type
_entity_poly.pdbx_seq_one_letter_code
_entity_poly.pdbx_strand_id
1 'polypeptide(L)'
;MIGLVAVSPACRGNGYATAVVARGSRLLVEAGTEEIRGDCDAANTSMITAFERADYENFADRQEVGGGEGAPGVPGVRGAGAVG
;
A
#
# COMPACT_ATOMS: atom_id res chain seq x y z
N MET A 1 2.21 -0.12 -10.06
CA MET A 1 2.56 0.39 -8.70
C MET A 1 1.46 1.34 -8.24
N ILE A 2 1.14 1.32 -6.94
CA ILE A 2 0.36 2.37 -6.28
C ILE A 2 1.37 3.36 -5.65
N GLY A 3 1.52 4.54 -6.25
CA GLY A 3 2.55 5.51 -5.85
C GLY A 3 2.12 6.52 -4.77
N LEU A 4 0.84 6.88 -4.72
CA LEU A 4 0.30 7.80 -3.70
C LEU A 4 -1.18 7.49 -3.47
N VAL A 5 -1.55 7.35 -2.20
CA VAL A 5 -2.94 7.32 -1.76
C VAL A 5 -3.12 8.39 -0.71
N ALA A 6 -4.03 9.33 -0.96
CA ALA A 6 -4.34 10.40 -0.03
C ALA A 6 -5.86 10.50 0.15
N VAL A 7 -6.26 10.73 1.40
CA VAL A 7 -7.66 10.91 1.78
C VAL A 7 -7.76 12.21 2.59
N SER A 8 -8.74 13.05 2.24
CA SER A 8 -9.06 14.27 2.98
C SER A 8 -9.24 13.97 4.48
N PRO A 9 -8.79 14.84 5.41
CA PRO A 9 -8.99 14.64 6.84
C PRO A 9 -10.44 14.33 7.23
N ALA A 10 -11.41 15.00 6.61
CA ALA A 10 -12.84 14.79 6.86
C ALA A 10 -13.35 13.39 6.47
N CYS A 11 -12.61 12.67 5.64
CA CYS A 11 -12.96 11.35 5.13
C CYS A 11 -12.20 10.22 5.83
N ARG A 12 -11.27 10.52 6.74
CA ARG A 12 -10.48 9.48 7.45
C ARG A 12 -11.39 8.62 8.34
N GLY A 13 -10.99 7.36 8.56
CA GLY A 13 -11.76 6.40 9.35
C GLY A 13 -12.94 5.73 8.62
N ASN A 14 -13.27 6.15 7.39
CA ASN A 14 -14.43 5.64 6.63
C ASN A 14 -14.07 4.57 5.58
N GLY A 15 -12.84 4.04 5.59
CA GLY A 15 -12.41 3.01 4.63
C GLY A 15 -12.08 3.50 3.21
N TYR A 16 -12.09 4.82 2.95
CA TYR A 16 -11.79 5.34 1.61
C TYR A 16 -10.38 5.02 1.11
N ALA A 17 -9.38 4.91 1.99
CA ALA A 17 -8.03 4.50 1.59
C ALA A 17 -8.06 3.08 0.98
N THR A 18 -8.73 2.13 1.64
CA THR A 18 -8.95 0.77 1.12
C THR A 18 -9.68 0.79 -0.22
N ALA A 19 -10.75 1.60 -0.35
CA ALA A 19 -11.49 1.70 -1.59
C ALA A 19 -10.64 2.24 -2.76
N VAL A 20 -9.78 3.24 -2.49
CA VAL A 20 -8.85 3.78 -3.49
C VAL A 20 -7.80 2.74 -3.88
N VAL A 21 -7.20 2.03 -2.92
CA VAL A 21 -6.24 0.95 -3.20
C VAL A 21 -6.89 -0.14 -4.04
N ALA A 22 -8.07 -0.63 -3.67
CA ALA A 22 -8.78 -1.67 -4.42
C ALA A 22 -9.12 -1.23 -5.85
N ARG A 23 -9.63 -0.01 -6.02
CA ARG A 23 -9.95 0.53 -7.35
C ARG A 23 -8.69 0.70 -8.21
N GLY A 24 -7.62 1.28 -7.65
CA GLY A 24 -6.36 1.45 -8.36
C GLY A 24 -5.75 0.11 -8.77
N SER A 25 -5.81 -0.88 -7.87
CA SER A 25 -5.33 -2.24 -8.13
C SER A 25 -6.08 -2.88 -9.29
N ARG A 26 -7.42 -2.81 -9.29
CA ARG A 26 -8.24 -3.30 -10.39
C ARG A 26 -7.86 -2.67 -11.73
N LEU A 27 -7.67 -1.35 -11.78
CA LEU A 27 -7.29 -0.65 -13.01
C LEU A 27 -5.91 -1.10 -13.53
N LEU A 28 -4.96 -1.36 -12.62
CA LEU A 28 -3.63 -1.87 -12.99
C LEU A 28 -3.71 -3.31 -13.53
N VAL A 29 -4.55 -4.16 -12.93
CA VAL A 29 -4.81 -5.52 -13.43
C VAL A 29 -5.46 -5.49 -14.80
N GLU A 30 -6.49 -4.65 -15.00
CA GLU A 30 -7.14 -4.48 -16.30
C GLU A 30 -6.16 -3.97 -17.38
N ALA A 31 -5.10 -3.27 -16.98
CA ALA A 31 -4.00 -2.86 -17.85
C ALA A 31 -2.93 -3.94 -18.09
N GLY A 32 -3.09 -5.15 -17.54
CA GLY A 32 -2.17 -6.27 -17.71
C GLY A 32 -1.00 -6.29 -16.71
N THR A 33 -1.11 -5.59 -15.58
CA THR A 33 -0.08 -5.63 -14.54
C THR A 33 -0.15 -6.94 -13.75
N GLU A 34 0.91 -7.74 -13.77
CA GLU A 34 0.99 -9.04 -13.06
C GLU A 34 1.35 -8.90 -11.57
N GLU A 35 2.12 -7.87 -11.22
CA GLU A 35 2.52 -7.58 -9.84
C GLU A 35 2.33 -6.10 -9.52
N ILE A 36 1.62 -5.81 -8.43
CA ILE A 36 1.40 -4.45 -7.97
C ILE A 36 2.12 -4.25 -6.65
N ARG A 37 3.01 -3.26 -6.61
CA ARG A 37 3.73 -2.83 -5.40
C ARG A 37 3.25 -1.49 -4.89
N GLY A 38 3.46 -1.26 -3.60
CA GLY A 38 3.36 0.04 -2.93
C GLY A 38 4.33 0.09 -1.75
N ASP A 39 4.60 1.29 -1.26
CA ASP A 39 5.36 1.53 -0.04
C ASP A 39 4.53 2.46 0.86
N CYS A 40 4.66 2.34 2.18
CA CYS A 40 4.12 3.30 3.14
C CYS A 40 5.01 3.42 4.37
N ASP A 41 4.89 4.49 5.16
CA ASP A 41 5.56 4.58 6.45
C ASP A 41 5.10 3.45 7.38
N ALA A 42 6.02 2.81 8.11
CA ALA A 42 5.62 1.78 9.10
C ALA A 42 4.71 2.33 10.20
N ALA A 43 4.83 3.62 10.52
CA ALA A 43 3.94 4.26 11.48
C ALA A 43 2.53 4.52 10.90
N ASN A 44 2.34 4.40 9.58
CA ASN A 44 1.06 4.59 8.90
C ASN A 44 0.22 3.30 8.94
N THR A 45 -0.16 2.90 10.16
CA THR A 45 -1.00 1.73 10.44
C THR A 45 -2.28 1.72 9.60
N SER A 46 -2.87 2.89 9.35
CA SER A 46 -4.08 3.00 8.55
C SER A 46 -3.88 2.57 7.09
N MET A 47 -2.72 2.87 6.51
CA MET A 47 -2.39 2.48 5.14
C MET A 47 -1.98 1.02 5.07
N ILE A 48 -1.23 0.51 6.08
CA ILE A 48 -0.91 -0.91 6.22
C ILE A 48 -2.20 -1.73 6.21
N THR A 49 -3.16 -1.40 7.07
CA THR A 49 -4.47 -2.07 7.10
C THR A 49 -5.25 -1.92 5.79
N ALA A 50 -5.09 -0.80 5.07
CA ALA A 50 -5.75 -0.63 3.77
C ALA A 50 -5.21 -1.58 2.71
N PHE A 51 -3.89 -1.80 2.69
CA PHE A 51 -3.23 -2.77 1.81
C PHE A 51 -3.58 -4.21 2.20
N GLU A 52 -3.51 -4.56 3.49
CA GLU A 52 -3.89 -5.89 3.99
C GLU A 52 -5.34 -6.25 3.60
N ARG A 53 -6.28 -5.32 3.75
CA ARG A 53 -7.69 -5.50 3.35
C ARG A 53 -7.90 -5.60 1.85
N ALA A 54 -6.90 -5.25 1.05
CA ALA A 54 -6.91 -5.39 -0.40
C ALA A 54 -6.08 -6.60 -0.87
N ASP A 55 -5.80 -7.54 0.04
CA ASP A 55 -5.03 -8.77 -0.22
C ASP A 55 -3.58 -8.53 -0.64
N TYR A 56 -2.99 -7.43 -0.15
CA TYR A 56 -1.54 -7.21 -0.23
C TYR A 56 -0.83 -7.81 0.98
N GLU A 57 0.36 -8.36 0.76
CA GLU A 57 1.27 -8.81 1.81
C GLU A 57 2.50 -7.89 1.91
N ASN A 58 3.04 -7.74 3.13
CA ASN A 58 4.37 -7.15 3.30
C ASN A 58 5.43 -8.16 2.78
N PHE A 59 6.27 -7.74 1.83
CA PHE A 59 7.33 -8.56 1.27
C PHE A 59 8.75 -8.04 1.58
N ALA A 60 8.87 -6.83 2.13
CA ALA A 60 10.13 -6.20 2.47
C ALA A 60 9.95 -5.08 3.49
N ASP A 61 10.83 -5.00 4.48
CA ASP A 61 10.99 -3.82 5.32
C ASP A 61 12.26 -3.09 4.90
N ARG A 62 12.13 -1.86 4.39
CA ARG A 62 13.27 -1.07 3.90
C ARG A 62 13.57 0.06 4.87
N GLN A 63 14.81 0.17 5.33
CA GLN A 63 15.24 1.36 6.08
C GLN A 63 15.35 2.55 5.14
N GLU A 64 14.71 3.67 5.47
CA GLU A 64 15.01 4.93 4.78
C GLU A 64 16.43 5.38 5.12
N VAL A 65 17.19 5.77 4.09
CA VAL A 65 18.53 6.35 4.28
C VAL A 65 18.39 7.70 5.00
N GLY A 66 18.74 7.71 6.29
CA GLY A 66 18.60 8.88 7.18
C GLY A 66 17.71 8.64 8.39
N GLY A 67 16.95 7.53 8.43
CA GLY A 67 16.33 7.05 9.66
C GLY A 67 17.43 6.66 10.65
N GLY A 68 17.40 7.25 11.86
CA GLY A 68 18.33 6.86 12.91
C GLY A 68 18.27 5.35 13.19
N GLU A 69 19.34 4.79 13.75
CA GLU A 69 19.35 3.39 14.18
C GLU A 69 18.12 3.07 15.04
N GLY A 70 17.33 2.07 14.62
CA GLY A 70 16.06 1.70 15.26
C GLY A 70 14.80 2.38 14.71
N ALA A 71 14.90 3.25 13.69
CA ALA A 71 13.72 3.74 12.98
C ALA A 71 12.97 2.58 12.30
N PRO A 72 11.62 2.55 12.37
CA PRO A 72 10.86 1.49 11.76
C PRO A 72 10.98 1.58 10.22
N GLY A 73 11.30 0.47 9.57
CA GLY A 73 11.44 0.43 8.11
C GLY A 73 10.12 0.71 7.39
N VAL A 74 10.16 1.19 6.15
CA VAL A 74 8.98 1.33 5.29
C VAL A 74 8.57 -0.05 4.76
N PRO A 75 7.34 -0.54 5.07
CA PRO A 75 6.84 -1.78 4.49
C PRO A 75 6.61 -1.63 2.99
N GLY A 76 7.30 -2.45 2.22
CA GLY A 76 6.99 -2.74 0.84
C GLY A 76 5.87 -3.78 0.81
N VAL A 77 4.75 -3.42 0.19
CA VAL A 77 3.61 -4.30 0.01
C VAL A 77 3.51 -4.78 -1.43
N ARG A 78 3.11 -6.04 -1.63
CA ARG A 78 2.83 -6.60 -2.95
C ARG A 78 1.47 -7.30 -2.96
N GLY A 79 0.72 -7.11 -4.04
CA GLY A 79 -0.54 -7.81 -4.30
C GLY A 79 -0.48 -8.51 -5.65
N ALA A 80 -1.19 -9.62 -5.77
CA ALA A 80 -1.32 -10.34 -7.03
C ALA A 80 -2.13 -9.49 -8.01
N GLY A 81 -1.51 -9.13 -9.12
CA GLY A 81 -2.25 -8.61 -10.26
C GLY A 81 -2.72 -9.79 -11.10
N ALA A 82 -3.88 -10.38 -10.74
CA ALA A 82 -4.50 -11.52 -11.42
C ALA A 82 -3.51 -12.51 -12.06
N VAL A 83 -2.99 -13.46 -11.27
CA VAL A 83 -2.37 -14.66 -11.85
C VAL A 83 -3.47 -15.61 -12.32
N GLY A 84 -3.83 -15.55 -13.61
CA GLY A 84 -4.58 -16.61 -14.32
C GLY A 84 -6.07 -16.71 -14.03
#